data_AF-A0A1G2PSQ2-F1
#
_entry.id   AF-A0A1G2PSQ2-F1
#
_cell.length_a   1.000
_cell.length_b   1.000
_cell.length_c   1.000
_cell.angle_alpha   90.00
_cell.angle_beta   90.00
_cell.angle_gamma   90.00
#
_symmetry.space_group_name_H-M   'P 1'
#
loop_
_entity.id
_entity.type
_entity.pdbx_description
1 polymer ?
#
loop_
_entity_poly.entity_id
_entity_poly.type
_entity_poly.pdbx_seq_one_letter_code
_entity_poly.pdbx_strand_id
1 'polypeptide(L)'
;MRVFKVAKMHRVGRARLRLTQAFETGRLKSRVWAGKSWRKERELRNQLYDRLLHVVTDLGIKVHTQQEFTPVRDYYGQMWLPAGQWAGLSQGIRMCGEGNFALLAHEFAHGIDEMLANVKHGAHAELVASCASYLFCIEYLGRGNLAHTLLYPTQSWGATVEDFRKLEDYIIDVYRQMTVLFAMDSKN
;
A
#
# COMPACT_ATOMS: atom_id res chain seq x y z
N MET A 1 29.13 22.79 25.11
CA MET A 1 28.26 21.59 25.05
C MET A 1 27.56 21.58 23.69
N ARG A 2 28.04 20.77 22.73
CA ARG A 2 27.45 20.70 21.39
C ARG A 2 26.20 19.84 21.47
N VAL A 3 25.03 20.45 21.26
CA VAL A 3 23.77 19.71 21.11
C VAL A 3 23.88 18.96 19.77
N PHE A 4 24.06 17.64 19.83
CA PHE A 4 23.98 16.80 18.65
C PHE A 4 22.56 16.92 18.10
N LYS A 5 22.42 17.59 16.96
CA LYS A 5 21.17 17.71 16.23
C LYS A 5 20.82 16.30 15.73
N VAL A 6 19.98 15.59 16.49
CA VAL A 6 19.49 14.25 16.12
C VAL A 6 18.97 14.33 14.69
N ALA A 7 19.56 13.54 13.78
CA ALA A 7 19.16 13.51 12.39
C ALA A 7 17.64 13.25 12.33
N LYS A 8 16.90 14.17 11.70
CA LYS A 8 15.45 14.05 11.57
C LYS A 8 15.16 12.77 10.80
N MET A 9 14.61 11.77 11.46
CA MET A 9 14.32 10.45 10.88
C MET A 9 13.62 10.59 9.52
N HIS A 10 13.99 9.76 8.53
CA HIS A 10 13.35 9.81 7.23
C HIS A 10 11.83 9.58 7.36
N ARG A 11 11.02 10.14 6.45
CA ARG A 11 9.55 10.08 6.55
C ARG A 11 9.04 8.64 6.61
N VAL A 12 9.62 7.77 5.80
CA VAL A 12 9.32 6.34 5.73
C VAL A 12 9.75 5.63 7.03
N GLY A 13 10.89 5.98 7.62
CA GLY A 13 11.31 5.44 8.92
C GLY A 13 10.31 5.74 10.05
N ARG A 14 9.71 6.94 10.05
CA ARG A 14 8.59 7.26 10.96
C ARG A 14 7.33 6.46 10.67
N ALA A 15 7.05 6.19 9.40
CA ALA A 15 5.90 5.41 8.99
C ALA A 15 6.03 3.95 9.41
N ARG A 16 7.19 3.34 9.19
CA ARG A 16 7.54 1.99 9.67
C ARG A 16 7.36 1.88 11.18
N LEU A 17 7.97 2.78 11.96
CA LEU A 17 7.82 2.76 13.42
C LEU A 17 6.35 2.85 13.86
N ARG A 18 5.53 3.64 13.17
CA ARG A 18 4.09 3.74 13.46
C ARG A 18 3.34 2.47 13.11
N LEU A 19 3.68 1.81 12.01
CA LEU A 19 3.12 0.50 11.64
C LEU A 19 3.46 -0.53 12.71
N THR A 20 4.73 -0.69 13.05
CA THR A 20 5.18 -1.62 14.10
C THR A 20 4.42 -1.38 15.40
N GLN A 21 4.34 -0.12 15.86
CA GLN A 21 3.58 0.23 17.06
C GLN A 21 2.08 -0.10 16.93
N ALA A 22 1.47 0.12 15.77
CA ALA A 22 0.06 -0.16 15.54
C ALA A 22 -0.25 -1.67 15.62
N PHE A 23 0.59 -2.51 15.00
CA PHE A 23 0.47 -3.96 15.09
C PHE A 23 0.75 -4.46 16.51
N GLU A 24 1.82 -4.01 17.16
CA GLU A 24 2.20 -4.50 18.48
C GLU A 24 1.25 -4.09 19.60
N THR A 25 0.61 -2.92 19.49
CA THR A 25 -0.23 -2.39 20.57
C THR A 25 -1.73 -2.43 20.25
N GLY A 26 -2.11 -2.73 19.00
CA GLY A 26 -3.47 -2.58 18.50
C GLY A 26 -4.00 -1.13 18.51
N ARG A 27 -3.15 -0.14 18.84
CA ARG A 27 -3.56 1.26 18.99
C ARG A 27 -3.23 2.09 17.75
N LEU A 28 -4.27 2.64 17.13
CA LEU A 28 -4.14 3.66 16.09
C LEU A 28 -3.92 5.03 16.73
N LYS A 29 -2.67 5.44 17.01
CA LYS A 29 -2.40 6.83 17.42
C LYS A 29 -2.55 7.77 16.22
N SER A 30 -3.77 8.26 16.02
CA SER A 30 -4.10 9.26 15.00
C SER A 30 -3.58 10.65 15.39
N ARG A 31 -2.63 11.18 14.62
CA ARG A 31 -2.54 12.62 14.35
C ARG A 31 -2.61 12.78 12.83
N VAL A 32 -3.81 12.97 12.31
CA VAL A 32 -4.01 13.38 10.92
C VAL A 32 -3.43 14.80 10.80
N TRP A 33 -2.30 14.92 10.11
CA TRP A 33 -1.77 16.22 9.71
C TRP A 33 -2.65 16.79 8.59
N ALA A 34 -3.74 17.46 8.97
CA ALA A 34 -4.50 18.33 8.10
C ALA A 34 -3.65 19.58 7.82
N GLY A 35 -3.05 19.65 6.62
CA GLY A 35 -2.18 20.77 6.31
C GLY A 35 -1.62 20.70 4.90
N LYS A 36 -2.48 20.93 3.91
CA LYS A 36 -2.21 21.52 2.59
C LYS A 36 -3.56 21.62 1.85
N SER A 37 -3.70 22.59 0.95
CA SER A 37 -4.95 22.85 0.24
C SER A 37 -5.40 21.62 -0.57
N TRP A 38 -6.66 21.23 -0.38
CA TRP A 38 -7.28 20.04 -1.00
C TRP A 38 -7.08 19.96 -2.52
N ARG A 39 -7.04 21.10 -3.22
CA ARG A 39 -6.84 21.16 -4.68
C ARG A 39 -5.44 20.71 -5.11
N LYS A 40 -4.37 21.20 -4.45
CA LYS A 40 -2.99 20.81 -4.76
C LYS A 40 -2.72 19.34 -4.42
N GLU A 41 -3.40 18.82 -3.39
CA GLU A 41 -3.35 17.41 -3.02
C GLU A 41 -4.04 16.52 -4.06
N ARG A 42 -5.18 16.95 -4.62
CA ARG A 42 -5.86 16.25 -5.72
C ARG A 42 -5.03 16.21 -6.99
N GLU A 43 -4.44 17.34 -7.40
CA GLU A 43 -3.56 17.43 -8.58
C GLU A 43 -2.35 16.51 -8.43
N LEU A 44 -1.66 16.55 -7.29
CA LEU A 44 -0.55 15.64 -6.98
C LEU A 44 -0.98 14.17 -7.02
N ARG A 45 -2.13 13.83 -6.42
CA ARG A 45 -2.65 12.45 -6.42
C ARG A 45 -2.91 11.96 -7.84
N ASN A 46 -3.53 12.78 -8.69
CA ASN A 46 -3.80 12.39 -10.07
C ASN A 46 -2.50 12.19 -10.85
N GLN A 47 -1.53 13.12 -10.74
CA GLN A 47 -0.21 12.96 -11.37
C GLN A 47 0.50 11.68 -10.94
N LEU A 48 0.47 11.35 -9.64
CA LEU A 48 1.07 10.12 -9.13
C LEU A 48 0.29 8.87 -9.57
N TYR A 49 -1.03 8.95 -9.68
CA TYR A 49 -1.87 7.87 -10.21
C TYR A 49 -1.52 7.59 -11.67
N ASP A 50 -1.54 8.60 -12.53
CA ASP A 50 -1.24 8.45 -13.96
C ASP A 50 0.16 7.87 -14.15
N ARG A 51 1.12 8.37 -13.38
CA ARG A 51 2.48 7.85 -13.41
C ARG A 51 2.57 6.39 -12.94
N LEU A 52 1.89 6.03 -11.86
CA LEU A 52 1.90 4.65 -11.37
C LEU A 52 1.22 3.73 -12.38
N LEU A 53 0.16 4.19 -13.03
CA LEU A 53 -0.52 3.48 -14.09
C LEU A 53 0.46 3.19 -15.24
N HIS A 54 1.25 4.18 -15.68
CA HIS A 54 2.29 3.98 -16.70
C HIS A 54 3.32 2.92 -16.28
N VAL A 55 3.89 3.04 -15.08
CA VAL A 55 4.85 2.05 -14.53
C VAL A 55 4.26 0.64 -14.54
N VAL A 56 3.02 0.48 -14.09
CA VAL A 56 2.33 -0.81 -14.07
C VAL A 56 2.14 -1.35 -15.48
N THR A 57 1.69 -0.52 -16.42
CA THR A 57 1.48 -0.95 -17.81
C THR A 57 2.79 -1.26 -18.55
N ASP A 58 3.88 -0.57 -18.25
CA ASP A 58 5.21 -0.82 -18.83
C ASP A 58 5.77 -2.17 -18.39
N LEU A 59 5.37 -2.67 -17.22
CA LEU A 59 5.65 -4.03 -16.76
C LEU A 59 4.76 -5.09 -17.43
N GLY A 60 3.91 -4.70 -18.40
CA GLY A 60 2.99 -5.58 -19.10
C GLY A 60 1.73 -5.94 -18.30
N ILE A 61 1.50 -5.29 -17.16
CA ILE A 61 0.32 -5.53 -16.31
C ILE A 61 -0.87 -4.74 -16.88
N LYS A 62 -1.98 -5.43 -17.13
CA LYS A 62 -3.25 -4.80 -17.53
C LYS A 62 -3.93 -4.15 -16.33
N VAL A 63 -4.56 -3.00 -16.54
CA VAL A 63 -5.37 -2.32 -15.51
C VAL A 63 -6.77 -2.08 -16.04
N HIS A 64 -7.77 -2.61 -15.34
CA HIS A 64 -9.19 -2.54 -15.69
C HIS A 64 -9.93 -1.69 -14.65
N THR A 65 -10.45 -0.53 -15.03
CA THR A 65 -10.95 0.50 -14.09
C THR A 65 -12.48 0.59 -13.99
N GLN A 66 -13.21 -0.19 -14.78
CA GLN A 66 -14.68 -0.22 -14.78
C GLN A 66 -15.18 -1.61 -14.39
N GLN A 67 -14.67 -2.13 -13.28
CA GLN A 67 -15.01 -3.46 -12.81
C GLN A 67 -16.14 -3.40 -11.78
N GLU A 68 -17.11 -4.30 -11.93
CA GLU A 68 -18.12 -4.58 -10.92
C GLU A 68 -17.67 -5.80 -10.12
N PHE A 69 -17.59 -5.65 -8.80
CA PHE A 69 -17.28 -6.77 -7.91
C PHE A 69 -18.55 -7.34 -7.31
N THR A 70 -18.53 -8.63 -7.02
CA THR A 70 -19.52 -9.26 -6.17
C THR A 70 -19.13 -9.08 -4.70
N PRO A 71 -20.09 -8.91 -3.78
CA PRO A 71 -19.80 -8.90 -2.36
C PRO A 71 -19.14 -10.21 -1.92
N VAL A 72 -18.11 -10.10 -1.07
CA VAL A 72 -17.37 -11.24 -0.51
C VAL A 72 -17.50 -11.26 1.01
N ARG A 73 -17.29 -12.43 1.62
CA ARG A 73 -17.24 -12.56 3.08
C ARG A 73 -15.82 -12.30 3.57
N ASP A 74 -15.70 -11.50 4.61
CA ASP A 74 -14.47 -11.36 5.36
C ASP A 74 -14.21 -12.57 6.28
N TYR A 75 -13.07 -12.55 6.97
CA TYR A 75 -12.67 -13.60 7.91
C TYR A 75 -13.70 -13.88 9.02
N TYR A 76 -14.49 -12.88 9.43
CA TYR A 76 -15.55 -13.00 10.44
C TYR A 76 -16.93 -13.29 9.83
N GLY A 77 -17.01 -13.50 8.52
CA GLY A 77 -18.25 -13.79 7.81
C GLY A 77 -19.11 -12.57 7.47
N GLN A 78 -18.61 -11.35 7.67
CA GLN A 78 -19.31 -10.12 7.28
C GLN A 78 -19.16 -9.87 5.78
N MET A 79 -20.24 -9.43 5.14
CA MET A 79 -20.23 -9.11 3.71
C MET A 79 -19.61 -7.73 3.48
N TRP A 80 -18.71 -7.64 2.52
CA TRP A 80 -18.16 -6.36 2.06
C TRP A 80 -17.92 -6.38 0.54
N LEU A 81 -17.75 -5.20 -0.05
CA LEU A 81 -17.52 -5.05 -1.49
C LEU A 81 -16.06 -4.65 -1.77
N PRO A 82 -15.30 -5.45 -2.52
CA PRO A 82 -13.97 -5.08 -2.98
C PRO A 82 -13.99 -3.81 -3.82
N ALA A 83 -12.98 -2.95 -3.61
CA ALA A 83 -12.76 -1.77 -4.46
C ALA A 83 -11.72 -2.05 -5.55
N GLY A 84 -10.85 -3.05 -5.35
CA GLY A 84 -9.86 -3.50 -6.30
C GLY A 84 -9.45 -4.95 -6.05
N GLN A 85 -8.76 -5.53 -7.03
CA GLN A 85 -8.27 -6.90 -7.01
C GLN A 85 -7.09 -7.07 -7.96
N TRP A 86 -6.00 -7.63 -7.44
CA TRP A 86 -4.96 -8.28 -8.22
C TRP A 86 -5.43 -9.68 -8.66
N ALA A 87 -5.55 -9.89 -9.97
CA ALA A 87 -6.05 -11.13 -10.56
C ALA A 87 -4.92 -12.02 -11.16
N GLY A 88 -3.67 -11.73 -10.81
CA GLY A 88 -2.49 -12.43 -11.33
C GLY A 88 -1.93 -11.83 -12.61
N LEU A 89 -0.70 -12.18 -12.98
CA LEU A 89 0.03 -11.57 -14.10
C LEU A 89 -0.72 -11.61 -15.45
N SER A 90 -1.51 -12.66 -15.70
CA SER A 90 -2.25 -12.82 -16.96
C SER A 90 -3.50 -11.92 -17.06
N GLN A 91 -4.11 -11.59 -15.92
CA GLN A 91 -5.38 -10.84 -15.84
C GLN A 91 -5.20 -9.41 -15.33
N GLY A 92 -4.12 -9.13 -14.60
CA GLY A 92 -3.73 -7.82 -14.12
C GLY A 92 -4.56 -7.30 -12.94
N ILE A 93 -4.66 -5.97 -12.86
CA ILE A 93 -5.35 -5.23 -11.80
C ILE A 93 -6.78 -4.91 -12.24
N ARG A 94 -7.74 -5.09 -11.33
CA ARG A 94 -9.15 -4.73 -11.48
C ARG A 94 -9.54 -3.72 -10.41
N MET A 95 -10.28 -2.66 -10.75
CA MET A 95 -10.66 -1.58 -9.82
C MET A 95 -12.06 -1.04 -10.13
N CYS A 96 -12.77 -0.61 -9.08
CA CYS A 96 -13.97 0.21 -9.17
C CYS A 96 -13.56 1.69 -9.33
N GLY A 97 -13.39 2.13 -10.57
CA GLY A 97 -13.12 3.53 -10.91
C GLY A 97 -11.64 3.88 -11.06
N GLU A 98 -11.41 5.13 -11.46
CA GLU A 98 -10.09 5.69 -11.80
C GLU A 98 -9.61 6.71 -10.76
N GLY A 99 -8.30 6.99 -10.76
CA GLY A 99 -7.70 8.08 -9.99
C GLY A 99 -7.45 7.77 -8.51
N ASN A 100 -7.63 6.51 -8.08
CA ASN A 100 -7.33 6.07 -6.72
C ASN A 100 -5.91 5.51 -6.63
N PHE A 101 -4.94 6.40 -6.41
CA PHE A 101 -3.52 6.04 -6.27
C PHE A 101 -3.25 5.02 -5.16
N ALA A 102 -3.90 5.15 -4.00
CA ALA A 102 -3.65 4.25 -2.87
C ALA A 102 -4.12 2.82 -3.18
N LEU A 103 -5.26 2.69 -3.84
CA LEU A 103 -5.76 1.39 -4.29
C LEU A 103 -4.88 0.79 -5.37
N LEU A 104 -4.49 1.56 -6.39
CA LEU A 104 -3.57 1.08 -7.43
C LEU A 104 -2.22 0.65 -6.83
N ALA A 105 -1.69 1.39 -5.86
CA ALA A 105 -0.47 1.02 -5.15
C ALA A 105 -0.62 -0.26 -4.33
N HIS A 106 -1.79 -0.51 -3.74
CA HIS A 106 -2.10 -1.76 -3.04
C HIS A 106 -2.09 -2.95 -3.99
N GLU A 107 -2.82 -2.86 -5.10
CA GLU A 107 -2.86 -3.95 -6.09
C GLU A 107 -1.52 -4.15 -6.81
N PHE A 108 -0.76 -3.07 -7.00
CA PHE A 108 0.60 -3.16 -7.52
C PHE A 108 1.53 -3.90 -6.56
N ALA A 109 1.38 -3.71 -5.24
CA ALA A 109 2.18 -4.43 -4.25
C ALA A 109 1.93 -5.96 -4.32
N HIS A 110 0.69 -6.39 -4.57
CA HIS A 110 0.38 -7.80 -4.87
C HIS A 110 1.10 -8.29 -6.14
N GLY A 111 1.12 -7.48 -7.20
CA GLY A 111 1.85 -7.81 -8.42
C GLY A 111 3.36 -7.95 -8.22
N ILE A 112 3.96 -7.09 -7.40
CA ILE A 112 5.38 -7.19 -7.02
C ILE A 112 5.64 -8.44 -6.17
N ASP A 113 4.77 -8.76 -5.21
CA ASP A 113 4.87 -10.00 -4.43
C ASP A 113 4.88 -11.24 -5.34
N GLU A 114 4.00 -11.28 -6.35
CA GLU A 114 3.95 -12.36 -7.34
C GLU A 114 5.23 -12.42 -8.19
N MET A 115 5.74 -11.28 -8.67
CA MET A 115 6.97 -11.22 -9.48
C MET A 115 8.22 -11.64 -8.70
N LEU A 116 8.25 -11.43 -7.38
CA LEU A 116 9.32 -11.90 -6.50
C LEU A 116 9.21 -13.41 -6.18
N ALA A 117 8.24 -14.11 -6.77
CA ALA A 117 8.02 -15.55 -6.67
C ALA A 117 7.85 -16.08 -5.22
N ASN A 118 7.51 -15.21 -4.27
CA ASN A 118 7.23 -15.60 -2.87
C ASN A 118 5.73 -15.79 -2.60
N VAL A 119 4.93 -15.74 -3.68
CA VAL A 119 3.46 -15.66 -3.80
C VAL A 119 2.77 -15.98 -2.49
N LYS A 120 2.54 -14.94 -1.68
CA LYS A 120 1.74 -15.10 -0.47
C LYS A 120 0.27 -15.20 -0.88
N HIS A 121 -0.53 -15.83 -0.04
CA HIS A 121 -1.97 -15.97 -0.27
C HIS A 121 -2.74 -15.56 0.99
N GLY A 122 -3.99 -15.13 0.80
CA GLY A 122 -4.89 -14.74 1.89
C GLY A 122 -4.30 -13.66 2.79
N ALA A 123 -4.34 -13.89 4.10
CA ALA A 123 -3.91 -12.94 5.13
C ALA A 123 -2.49 -12.39 4.93
N HIS A 124 -1.54 -13.24 4.53
CA HIS A 124 -0.15 -12.84 4.36
C HIS A 124 0.05 -11.93 3.14
N ALA A 125 -0.62 -12.23 2.02
CA ALA A 125 -0.58 -11.39 0.83
C ALA A 125 -1.12 -9.99 1.16
N GLU A 126 -2.27 -9.94 1.83
CA GLU A 126 -2.93 -8.67 2.14
C GLU A 126 -2.16 -7.87 3.19
N LEU A 127 -1.48 -8.55 4.12
CA LEU A 127 -0.58 -7.90 5.06
C LEU A 127 0.60 -7.24 4.33
N VAL A 128 1.22 -7.98 3.41
CA VAL A 128 2.34 -7.47 2.60
C VAL A 128 1.91 -6.27 1.77
N ALA A 129 0.84 -6.43 0.98
CA ALA A 129 0.33 -5.38 0.11
C ALA A 129 -0.11 -4.13 0.87
N SER A 130 -0.85 -4.30 1.98
CA SER A 130 -1.33 -3.18 2.80
C SER A 130 -0.18 -2.36 3.39
N CYS A 131 0.86 -3.03 3.90
CA CYS A 131 1.97 -2.37 4.57
C CYS A 131 2.95 -1.74 3.56
N ALA A 132 3.27 -2.44 2.47
CA ALA A 132 4.15 -1.90 1.42
C ALA A 132 3.53 -0.68 0.74
N SER A 133 2.25 -0.77 0.35
CA SER A 133 1.52 0.34 -0.26
C SER A 133 1.33 1.54 0.68
N TYR A 134 1.19 1.31 1.99
CA TYR A 134 1.17 2.39 2.98
C TYR A 134 2.49 3.17 3.02
N LEU A 135 3.62 2.46 3.07
CA LEU A 135 4.94 3.09 3.07
C LEU A 135 5.17 3.88 1.78
N PHE A 136 4.78 3.29 0.64
CA PHE A 136 4.82 3.92 -0.67
C PHE A 136 3.96 5.19 -0.71
N CYS A 137 2.71 5.14 -0.25
CA CYS A 137 1.84 6.32 -0.16
C CYS A 137 2.43 7.41 0.74
N ILE A 138 3.02 7.06 1.88
CA ILE A 138 3.67 8.04 2.76
C ILE A 138 4.88 8.68 2.07
N GLU A 139 5.66 7.93 1.30
CA GLU A 139 6.80 8.47 0.55
C GLU A 139 6.35 9.56 -0.42
N TYR A 140 5.39 9.25 -1.29
CA TYR A 140 5.00 10.13 -2.41
C TYR A 140 3.89 11.14 -2.07
N LEU A 141 2.86 10.77 -1.29
CA LEU A 141 1.79 11.67 -0.86
C LEU A 141 2.07 12.35 0.48
N GLY A 142 2.99 11.82 1.28
CA GLY A 142 3.19 12.29 2.66
C GLY A 142 2.09 11.86 3.64
N ARG A 143 1.13 11.06 3.19
CA ARG A 143 -0.04 10.59 3.94
C ARG A 143 -0.37 9.14 3.55
N GLY A 144 -0.99 8.43 4.47
CA GLY A 144 -1.42 7.04 4.29
C GLY A 144 -2.48 6.69 5.34
N ASN A 145 -3.36 5.76 5.02
CA ASN A 145 -4.44 5.35 5.90
C ASN A 145 -3.99 4.19 6.81
N LEU A 146 -3.38 4.53 7.95
CA LEU A 146 -2.87 3.55 8.91
C LEU A 146 -3.98 2.63 9.47
N ALA A 147 -5.22 3.15 9.58
CA ALA A 147 -6.35 2.35 10.03
C ALA A 147 -6.66 1.25 9.03
N HIS A 148 -6.79 1.59 7.74
CA HIS A 148 -7.01 0.60 6.69
C HIS A 148 -5.86 -0.41 6.62
N THR A 149 -4.61 0.04 6.66
CA THR A 149 -3.41 -0.82 6.61
C THR A 149 -3.35 -1.83 7.75
N LEU A 150 -3.92 -1.52 8.91
CA LEU A 150 -4.00 -2.45 10.03
C LEU A 150 -5.26 -3.33 9.90
N LEU A 151 -6.43 -2.71 9.79
CA LEU A 151 -7.72 -3.39 9.90
C LEU A 151 -7.98 -4.34 8.74
N TYR A 152 -7.62 -3.97 7.52
CA TYR A 152 -7.89 -4.81 6.35
C TYR A 152 -7.18 -6.17 6.45
N PRO A 153 -5.84 -6.26 6.61
CA PRO A 153 -5.20 -7.57 6.71
C PRO A 153 -5.55 -8.31 8.02
N THR A 154 -5.70 -7.63 9.16
CA THR A 154 -5.96 -8.34 10.42
C THR A 154 -7.41 -8.72 10.61
N GLN A 155 -8.35 -7.81 10.31
CA GLN A 155 -9.77 -8.04 10.56
C GLN A 155 -10.46 -8.67 9.35
N SER A 156 -10.15 -8.22 8.14
CA SER A 156 -10.81 -8.78 6.95
C SER A 156 -10.22 -10.11 6.52
N TRP A 157 -8.95 -10.37 6.83
CA TRP A 157 -8.24 -11.57 6.38
C TRP A 157 -7.61 -12.43 7.49
N GLY A 158 -7.59 -11.96 8.74
CA GLY A 158 -7.12 -12.77 9.88
C GLY A 158 -5.59 -12.75 10.11
N ALA A 159 -4.86 -11.78 9.54
CA ALA A 159 -3.43 -11.64 9.80
C ALA A 159 -3.15 -11.32 11.28
N THR A 160 -2.08 -11.89 11.83
CA THR A 160 -1.67 -11.71 13.22
C THR A 160 -0.44 -10.80 13.36
N VAL A 161 -0.16 -10.37 14.60
CA VAL A 161 1.07 -9.64 14.92
C VAL A 161 2.32 -10.49 14.66
N GLU A 162 2.22 -11.81 14.85
CA GLU A 162 3.32 -12.73 14.59
C GLU A 162 3.61 -12.86 13.09
N ASP A 163 2.58 -12.82 12.25
CA ASP A 163 2.74 -12.74 10.79
C ASP A 163 3.47 -11.45 10.38
N PHE A 164 3.10 -10.33 10.99
CA PHE A 164 3.78 -9.05 10.75
C PHE A 164 5.26 -9.11 11.10
N ARG A 165 5.62 -9.66 12.26
CA ARG A 165 7.03 -9.81 12.67
C ARG A 165 7.83 -10.66 11.70
N LYS A 166 7.25 -11.78 11.23
CA LYS A 166 7.90 -12.70 10.28
C LYS A 166 8.07 -12.09 8.88
N LEU A 167 7.16 -11.20 8.49
CA LEU A 167 7.12 -10.62 7.15
C LEU A 167 7.68 -9.20 7.10
N GLU A 168 8.12 -8.60 8.22
CA GLU A 168 8.50 -7.19 8.26
C GLU A 168 9.61 -6.85 7.26
N ASP A 169 10.69 -7.62 7.21
CA ASP A 169 11.78 -7.37 6.27
C ASP A 169 11.32 -7.57 4.81
N TYR A 170 10.46 -8.55 4.57
CA TYR A 170 9.90 -8.81 3.24
C TYR A 170 8.97 -7.69 2.77
N ILE A 171 8.13 -7.14 3.66
CA ILE A 171 7.30 -5.96 3.40
C ILE A 171 8.17 -4.79 2.93
N ILE A 172 9.33 -4.58 3.59
CA ILE A 172 10.27 -3.52 3.22
C ILE A 172 10.88 -3.77 1.85
N ASP A 173 11.18 -5.02 1.50
CA ASP A 173 11.71 -5.35 0.19
C ASP A 173 10.69 -5.15 -0.93
N VAL A 174 9.42 -5.55 -0.75
CA VAL A 174 8.32 -5.23 -1.70
C VAL A 174 8.18 -3.72 -1.88
N TYR A 175 8.12 -2.97 -0.78
CA TYR A 175 8.09 -1.49 -0.83
C TYR A 175 9.28 -0.91 -1.62
N ARG A 176 10.51 -1.41 -1.39
CA ARG A 176 11.70 -0.94 -2.10
C ARG A 176 11.61 -1.20 -3.60
N GLN A 177 11.13 -2.37 -4.01
CA GLN A 177 10.95 -2.69 -5.44
C GLN A 177 9.93 -1.76 -6.09
N MET A 178 8.79 -1.51 -5.43
CA MET A 178 7.81 -0.52 -5.89
C MET A 178 8.45 0.87 -6.08
N THR A 179 9.22 1.34 -5.09
CA THR A 179 9.91 2.64 -5.14
C THR A 179 10.96 2.72 -6.26
N VAL A 180 11.74 1.65 -6.49
CA VAL A 180 12.73 1.58 -7.58
C VAL A 180 12.05 1.70 -8.93
N LEU A 181 11.03 0.87 -9.18
CA LEU A 181 10.28 0.85 -10.44
C LEU A 181 9.61 2.20 -10.70
N PHE A 182 8.95 2.75 -9.67
CA PHE A 182 8.34 4.06 -9.78
C PHE A 182 9.38 5.14 -10.09
N ALA A 183 10.54 5.15 -9.43
CA ALA A 183 11.59 6.15 -9.67
C ALA A 183 12.28 6.04 -11.03
N MET A 184 12.35 4.85 -11.63
CA MET A 184 12.97 4.66 -12.96
C MET A 184 12.19 5.37 -14.07
N ASP A 185 10.87 5.43 -13.95
CA ASP A 185 9.99 6.12 -14.90
C ASP A 185 10.19 7.65 -14.95
N SER A 186 10.71 8.27 -13.88
CA SER A 186 11.04 9.73 -13.90
C SER A 186 12.27 10.11 -14.73
N LYS A 187 12.86 9.18 -15.49
CA LYS A 187 14.03 9.43 -16.36
C LYS A 187 13.74 9.28 -17.85
N ASN A 188 12.52 8.92 -18.22
CA ASN A 188 12.03 8.88 -19.60
C ASN A 188 11.01 10.02 -19.83
#